data_AF-A0A6J4YJX2-F1
#
_entry.id   AF-A0A6J4YJX2-F1
#
_cell.length_a   1.000
_cell.length_b   1.000
_cell.length_c   1.000
_cell.angle_alpha   90.00
_cell.angle_beta   90.00
_cell.angle_gamma   90.00
#
_symmetry.space_group_name_H-M   'P 1'
#
loop_
_entity.id
_entity.type
_entity.pdbx_description
1 polymer ?
#
loop_
_entity_poly.entity_id
_entity_poly.type
_entity_poly.pdbx_seq_one_letter_code
_entity_poly.pdbx_strand_id
1 'polypeptide(L)'
;MASNHIVKSYDEDLALLKTKLSEMGSEVEDQIIKANQALVKRNGGLADLVIFSDQKVNVLQQEAEELGVLILATRQPVAQDLRAVIAALKMASELERIADYAANIARHTPDLDHDLDLDQPLAAITQMAELAKTMLSDIMAAFADGDVQKAIAVWHRDDRIDSVYADLLSDLRTRMSQDSEHIQSYTGLIFVARCCERIGDHITNLAENVHYIERAKTYIDGKVPLS
;
A
#
# COMPACT_ATOMS: atom_id res chain seq x y z
N MET A 1 36.41 -15.31 17.30
CA MET A 1 35.18 -15.42 18.11
C MET A 1 34.40 -14.11 18.16
N ALA A 2 35.02 -12.94 18.39
CA ALA A 2 34.32 -11.64 18.36
C ALA A 2 33.69 -11.29 17.00
N SER A 3 34.35 -11.59 15.87
CA SER A 3 33.79 -11.38 14.53
C SER A 3 32.50 -12.18 14.28
N ASN A 4 32.44 -13.43 14.76
CA ASN A 4 31.26 -14.29 14.60
C ASN A 4 30.06 -13.80 15.43
N HIS A 5 30.29 -13.16 16.58
CA HIS A 5 29.22 -12.57 17.39
C HIS A 5 28.69 -11.25 16.81
N ILE A 6 29.57 -10.43 16.22
CA ILE A 6 29.17 -9.17 15.57
C ILE A 6 28.33 -9.44 14.31
N VAL A 7 28.74 -10.43 13.50
CA VAL A 7 28.02 -10.84 12.28
C VAL A 7 26.67 -11.46 12.61
N LYS A 8 26.62 -12.37 13.60
CA LYS A 8 25.35 -13.00 14.00
C LYS A 8 24.31 -12.00 14.53
N SER A 9 24.77 -11.01 15.30
CA SER A 9 23.89 -9.95 15.81
C SER A 9 23.42 -9.00 14.69
N TYR A 10 24.19 -8.83 13.62
CA TYR A 10 23.77 -8.05 12.45
C TYR A 10 22.66 -8.76 11.66
N ASP A 11 22.84 -10.06 11.38
CA ASP A 11 21.82 -10.86 10.68
C ASP A 11 20.50 -10.89 11.47
N GLU A 12 20.59 -10.94 12.80
CA GLU A 12 19.44 -10.83 13.71
C GLU A 12 18.76 -9.46 13.61
N ASP A 13 19.51 -8.35 13.59
CA ASP A 13 18.95 -6.99 13.45
C ASP A 13 18.25 -6.81 12.08
N LEU A 14 18.86 -7.31 10.99
CA LEU A 14 18.28 -7.25 9.65
C LEU A 14 17.02 -8.12 9.53
N ALA A 15 17.03 -9.32 10.13
CA ALA A 15 15.85 -10.20 10.19
C ALA A 15 14.72 -9.58 11.00
N LEU A 16 15.04 -8.86 12.09
CA LEU A 16 14.07 -8.13 12.88
C LEU A 16 13.44 -6.98 12.06
N LEU A 17 14.24 -6.23 11.31
CA LEU A 17 13.72 -5.17 10.43
C LEU A 17 12.77 -5.74 9.36
N LYS A 18 13.14 -6.85 8.72
CA LYS A 18 12.25 -7.55 7.77
C LYS A 18 10.95 -8.02 8.42
N THR A 19 11.03 -8.55 9.64
CA THR A 19 9.85 -8.98 10.41
C THR A 19 8.91 -7.80 10.67
N LYS A 20 9.43 -6.64 11.11
CA LYS A 20 8.61 -5.43 11.31
C LYS A 20 7.90 -4.99 10.04
N LEU A 21 8.60 -4.99 8.90
CA LEU A 21 7.98 -4.68 7.60
C LEU A 21 6.88 -5.67 7.22
N SER A 22 7.09 -6.96 7.50
CA SER A 22 6.06 -8.00 7.26
C SER A 22 4.82 -7.81 8.14
N GLU A 23 5.03 -7.38 9.39
CA GLU A 23 3.94 -7.04 10.32
C GLU A 23 3.16 -5.82 9.82
N MET A 24 3.86 -4.76 9.37
CA MET A 24 3.24 -3.60 8.73
C MET A 24 2.41 -4.00 7.52
N GLY A 25 2.99 -4.78 6.59
CA GLY A 25 2.28 -5.21 5.38
C GLY A 25 1.00 -5.99 5.69
N SER A 26 1.04 -6.86 6.71
CA SER A 26 -0.15 -7.61 7.15
C SER A 26 -1.25 -6.70 7.71
N GLU A 27 -0.88 -5.68 8.50
CA GLU A 27 -1.84 -4.71 9.04
C GLU A 27 -2.46 -3.86 7.93
N VAL A 28 -1.65 -3.42 6.96
CA VAL A 28 -2.11 -2.64 5.82
C VAL A 28 -3.06 -3.46 4.93
N GLU A 29 -2.75 -4.73 4.66
CA GLU A 29 -3.66 -5.63 3.93
C GLU A 29 -5.04 -5.73 4.61
N ASP A 30 -5.05 -5.90 5.93
CA ASP A 30 -6.28 -5.98 6.72
C ASP A 30 -7.08 -4.67 6.71
N GLN A 31 -6.39 -3.53 6.76
CA GLN A 31 -7.01 -2.21 6.64
C GLN A 31 -7.67 -2.00 5.27
N ILE A 32 -7.02 -2.38 4.17
CA ILE A 32 -7.62 -2.30 2.81
C ILE A 32 -8.91 -3.11 2.75
N ILE A 33 -8.89 -4.34 3.24
CA ILE A 33 -10.05 -5.24 3.25
C ILE A 33 -11.18 -4.65 4.08
N LYS A 34 -10.88 -4.21 5.31
CA LYS A 34 -11.89 -3.65 6.22
C LYS A 34 -12.44 -2.32 5.72
N ALA A 35 -11.63 -1.46 5.11
CA ALA A 35 -12.07 -0.21 4.50
C ALA A 35 -13.08 -0.48 3.38
N ASN A 36 -12.78 -1.41 2.48
CA ASN A 36 -13.70 -1.82 1.43
C ASN A 36 -14.99 -2.43 2.00
N GLN A 37 -14.88 -3.30 3.01
CA GLN A 37 -16.05 -3.87 3.67
C GLN A 37 -16.91 -2.82 4.38
N ALA A 38 -16.30 -1.80 5.00
CA ALA A 38 -17.01 -0.70 5.62
C ALA A 38 -17.80 0.08 4.57
N LEU A 39 -17.16 0.40 3.45
CA LEU A 39 -17.78 1.13 2.35
C LEU A 39 -18.96 0.36 1.72
N VAL A 40 -18.72 -0.88 1.28
CA VAL A 40 -19.74 -1.72 0.60
C VAL A 40 -20.95 -1.97 1.49
N LYS A 41 -20.73 -2.16 2.79
CA LYS A 41 -21.80 -2.39 3.76
C LYS A 41 -22.35 -1.10 4.37
N ARG A 42 -21.82 0.07 3.98
CA ARG A 42 -22.13 1.38 4.58
C ARG A 42 -22.04 1.35 6.11
N ASN A 43 -21.04 0.64 6.63
CA ASN A 43 -20.87 0.39 8.06
C ASN A 43 -19.93 1.42 8.68
N GLY A 44 -20.50 2.52 9.20
CA GLY A 44 -19.74 3.58 9.86
C GLY A 44 -18.92 3.11 11.07
N GLY A 45 -19.42 2.15 11.85
CA GLY A 45 -18.67 1.60 12.98
C GLY A 45 -17.41 0.83 12.55
N LEU A 46 -17.47 0.11 11.43
CA LEU A 46 -16.28 -0.53 10.85
C LEU A 46 -15.33 0.52 10.26
N ALA A 47 -15.86 1.59 9.66
CA ALA A 47 -15.05 2.70 9.15
C ALA A 47 -14.24 3.38 10.26
N ASP A 48 -14.89 3.69 11.39
CA ASP A 48 -14.23 4.28 12.56
C ASP A 48 -13.10 3.40 13.10
N LEU A 49 -13.31 2.07 13.12
CA LEU A 49 -12.28 1.13 13.53
C LEU A 49 -11.07 1.14 12.60
N VAL A 50 -11.28 1.20 11.28
CA VAL A 50 -10.18 1.30 10.30
C VAL A 50 -9.37 2.58 10.52
N ILE A 51 -10.07 3.71 10.67
CA ILE A 51 -9.44 5.03 10.90
C ILE A 51 -8.62 5.03 12.19
N PHE A 52 -9.11 4.38 13.26
CA PHE A 52 -8.37 4.25 14.51
C PHE A 52 -7.17 3.31 14.38
N SER A 53 -7.33 2.19 13.66
CA SER A 53 -6.26 1.21 13.45
C SER A 53 -5.07 1.74 12.65
N ASP A 54 -5.25 2.79 11.84
CA ASP A 54 -4.17 3.48 11.12
C ASP A 54 -3.00 3.88 12.03
N GLN A 55 -3.30 4.31 13.27
CA GLN A 55 -2.27 4.68 14.25
C GLN A 55 -1.28 3.53 14.55
N LYS A 56 -1.74 2.27 14.44
CA LYS A 56 -0.86 1.11 14.65
C LYS A 56 0.23 1.03 13.57
N VAL A 57 -0.09 1.35 12.31
CA VAL A 57 0.90 1.36 11.22
C VAL A 57 1.91 2.48 11.43
N ASN A 58 1.47 3.65 11.89
CA ASN A 58 2.37 4.77 12.22
C ASN A 58 3.40 4.38 13.30
N VAL A 59 2.97 3.67 14.34
CA VAL A 59 3.88 3.17 15.39
C VAL A 59 4.88 2.16 14.81
N LEU A 60 4.40 1.20 14.01
CA LEU A 60 5.28 0.20 13.39
C LEU A 60 6.29 0.83 12.41
N GLN A 61 5.89 1.87 11.68
CA GLN A 61 6.79 2.65 10.81
C GLN A 61 7.91 3.27 11.65
N GLN A 62 7.56 3.96 12.73
CA GLN A 62 8.55 4.60 13.60
C GLN A 62 9.54 3.56 14.16
N GLU A 63 9.05 2.41 14.62
CA GLU A 63 9.90 1.34 15.13
C GLU A 63 10.84 0.76 14.06
N ALA A 64 10.36 0.60 12.82
CA ALA A 64 11.18 0.15 11.69
C ALA A 64 12.24 1.19 11.30
N GLU A 65 11.88 2.48 11.34
CA GLU A 65 12.79 3.58 11.06
C GLU A 65 13.92 3.69 12.09
N GLU A 66 13.57 3.65 13.38
CA GLU A 66 14.53 3.67 14.49
C GLU A 66 15.51 2.50 14.40
N LEU A 67 15.01 1.30 14.11
CA LEU A 67 15.85 0.11 13.94
C LEU A 67 16.76 0.22 12.71
N GLY A 68 16.23 0.67 11.56
CA GLY A 68 17.03 0.84 10.35
C GLY A 68 18.16 1.86 10.53
N VAL A 69 17.89 2.99 11.19
CA VAL A 69 18.91 3.99 11.53
C VAL A 69 19.96 3.41 12.49
N LEU A 70 19.53 2.64 13.49
CA LEU A 70 20.45 1.97 14.41
C LEU A 70 21.38 0.99 13.68
N ILE A 71 20.85 0.20 12.74
CA ILE A 71 21.65 -0.71 11.92
C ILE A 71 22.68 0.05 11.10
N LEU A 72 22.29 1.14 10.42
CA LEU A 72 23.21 1.97 9.65
C LEU A 72 24.33 2.54 10.52
N ALA A 73 23.98 3.05 11.71
CA ALA A 73 24.94 3.67 12.62
C ALA A 73 25.91 2.67 13.26
N THR A 74 25.44 1.47 13.62
CA THR A 74 26.22 0.52 14.44
C THR A 74 26.93 -0.55 13.62
N ARG A 75 26.46 -0.85 12.40
CA ARG A 75 26.92 -2.00 11.61
C ARG A 75 27.66 -1.62 10.33
N GLN A 76 27.49 -0.39 9.84
CA GLN A 76 28.11 0.12 8.62
C GLN A 76 27.99 -0.86 7.43
N PRO A 77 26.75 -1.28 7.08
CA PRO A 77 26.53 -2.25 6.02
C PRO A 77 27.04 -1.73 4.67
N VAL A 78 27.43 -2.63 3.78
CA VAL A 78 28.00 -2.31 2.47
C VAL A 78 27.25 -3.00 1.34
N ALA A 79 27.32 -2.43 0.13
CA ALA A 79 26.74 -3.02 -1.08
C ALA A 79 25.26 -3.40 -0.91
N GLN A 80 24.92 -4.70 -1.01
CA GLN A 80 23.54 -5.19 -0.98
C GLN A 80 22.88 -4.97 0.38
N ASP A 81 23.62 -5.15 1.47
CA ASP A 81 23.14 -4.94 2.84
C ASP A 81 22.72 -3.50 3.09
N LEU A 82 23.51 -2.54 2.59
CA LEU A 82 23.17 -1.12 2.65
C LEU A 82 21.89 -0.83 1.87
N ARG A 83 21.78 -1.41 0.66
CA ARG A 83 20.57 -1.25 -0.16
C ARG A 83 19.34 -1.86 0.50
N ALA A 84 19.47 -3.01 1.16
CA ALA A 84 18.39 -3.67 1.88
C ALA A 84 17.85 -2.80 3.02
N VAL A 85 18.74 -2.21 3.83
CA VAL A 85 18.30 -1.31 4.92
C VAL A 85 17.66 -0.04 4.38
N ILE A 86 18.25 0.59 3.36
CA ILE A 86 17.67 1.81 2.74
C ILE A 86 16.30 1.52 2.11
N ALA A 87 16.19 0.40 1.37
CA ALA A 87 14.94 -0.02 0.77
C ALA A 87 13.89 -0.31 1.83
N ALA A 88 14.26 -0.97 2.93
CA ALA A 88 13.34 -1.25 4.02
C ALA A 88 12.76 0.04 4.66
N LEU A 89 13.60 1.06 4.87
CA LEU A 89 13.14 2.37 5.37
C LEU A 89 12.15 3.04 4.41
N LYS A 90 12.45 3.01 3.10
CA LYS A 90 11.54 3.54 2.08
C LYS A 90 10.22 2.77 2.05
N MET A 91 10.29 1.44 2.06
CA MET A 91 9.12 0.58 2.06
C MET A 91 8.23 0.79 3.28
N ALA A 92 8.80 1.04 4.46
CA ALA A 92 8.03 1.38 5.66
C ALA A 92 7.19 2.67 5.44
N SER A 93 7.78 3.69 4.81
CA SER A 93 7.04 4.92 4.46
C SER A 93 5.97 4.66 3.39
N GLU A 94 6.24 3.86 2.36
CA GLU A 94 5.22 3.51 1.35
C GLU A 94 4.05 2.73 1.97
N LEU A 95 4.31 1.84 2.93
CA LEU A 95 3.29 1.09 3.65
C LEU A 95 2.41 2.00 4.51
N GLU A 96 2.97 3.02 5.18
CA GLU A 96 2.19 4.03 5.90
C GLU A 96 1.29 4.83 4.95
N ARG A 97 1.79 5.21 3.77
CA ARG A 97 0.96 5.90 2.76
C ARG A 97 -0.23 5.05 2.34
N ILE A 98 -0.02 3.76 2.12
CA ILE A 98 -1.11 2.83 1.77
C ILE A 98 -2.13 2.75 2.91
N ALA A 99 -1.68 2.71 4.17
CA ALA A 99 -2.55 2.72 5.35
C ALA A 99 -3.43 3.98 5.40
N ASP A 100 -2.86 5.17 5.21
CA ASP A 100 -3.64 6.42 5.22
C ASP A 100 -4.65 6.46 4.07
N TYR A 101 -4.32 5.95 2.87
CA TYR A 101 -5.31 5.83 1.81
C TYR A 101 -6.44 4.83 2.15
N ALA A 102 -6.14 3.72 2.82
CA ALA A 102 -7.16 2.81 3.32
C ALA A 102 -8.06 3.49 4.37
N ALA A 103 -7.48 4.27 5.28
CA ALA A 103 -8.23 5.10 6.24
C ALA A 103 -9.08 6.17 5.52
N ASN A 104 -8.57 6.81 4.46
CA ASN A 104 -9.33 7.75 3.63
C ASN A 104 -10.54 7.09 2.95
N ILE A 105 -10.41 5.86 2.45
CA ILE A 105 -11.54 5.11 1.91
C ILE A 105 -12.63 4.94 2.98
N ALA A 106 -12.23 4.56 4.20
CA ALA A 106 -13.15 4.43 5.32
C ALA A 106 -13.83 5.77 5.68
N ARG A 107 -13.09 6.89 5.68
CA ARG A 107 -13.61 8.24 5.98
C ARG A 107 -14.74 8.68 5.05
N HIS A 108 -14.79 8.16 3.83
CA HIS A 108 -15.86 8.45 2.86
C HIS A 108 -17.09 7.53 2.98
N THR A 109 -17.08 6.53 3.85
CA THR A 109 -18.25 5.65 4.08
C THR A 109 -19.54 6.43 4.40
N PRO A 110 -19.52 7.49 5.24
CA PRO A 110 -20.72 8.26 5.57
C PRO A 110 -21.26 9.11 4.41
N ASP A 111 -20.49 9.31 3.33
CA ASP A 111 -20.94 10.08 2.16
C ASP A 111 -21.92 9.31 1.27
N LEU A 112 -22.03 7.99 1.47
CA LEU A 112 -22.85 7.11 0.63
C LEU A 112 -24.30 7.11 1.14
N ASP A 113 -25.20 7.64 0.31
CA ASP A 113 -26.64 7.55 0.56
C ASP A 113 -27.09 6.08 0.54
N HIS A 114 -27.94 5.70 1.49
CA HIS A 114 -28.49 4.35 1.61
C HIS A 114 -29.53 4.05 0.53
N ASP A 115 -30.24 5.07 0.05
CA ASP A 115 -31.34 4.93 -0.91
C ASP A 115 -30.88 4.99 -2.38
N LEU A 116 -29.61 5.35 -2.60
CA LEU A 116 -28.98 5.37 -3.93
C LEU A 116 -28.47 3.98 -4.33
N ASP A 117 -28.79 3.54 -5.54
CA ASP A 117 -28.21 2.33 -6.14
C ASP A 117 -26.76 2.60 -6.58
N LEU A 118 -25.83 1.97 -5.87
CA LEU A 118 -24.39 2.09 -6.06
C LEU A 118 -23.73 0.72 -6.32
N ASP A 119 -24.50 -0.31 -6.65
CA ASP A 119 -23.99 -1.68 -6.75
C ASP A 119 -22.84 -1.79 -7.76
N GLN A 120 -23.01 -1.19 -8.95
CA GLN A 120 -21.98 -1.21 -9.99
C GLN A 120 -20.73 -0.40 -9.61
N PRO A 121 -20.80 0.87 -9.17
CA PRO A 121 -19.64 1.59 -8.66
C PRO A 121 -18.90 0.88 -7.51
N LEU A 122 -19.65 0.31 -6.55
CA LEU A 122 -19.06 -0.41 -5.41
C LEU A 122 -18.39 -1.71 -5.83
N ALA A 123 -18.91 -2.39 -6.85
CA ALA A 123 -18.27 -3.57 -7.42
C ALA A 123 -16.92 -3.21 -8.08
N ALA A 124 -16.84 -2.09 -8.79
CA ALA A 124 -15.58 -1.60 -9.36
C ALA A 124 -14.55 -1.23 -8.28
N ILE A 125 -14.98 -0.54 -7.21
CA ILE A 125 -14.11 -0.24 -6.06
C ILE A 125 -13.62 -1.53 -5.39
N THR A 126 -14.52 -2.50 -5.19
CA THR A 126 -14.15 -3.81 -4.64
C THR A 126 -13.11 -4.51 -5.51
N GLN A 127 -13.27 -4.45 -6.84
CA GLN A 127 -12.29 -5.00 -7.77
C GLN A 127 -10.91 -4.32 -7.61
N MET A 128 -10.86 -2.99 -7.49
CA MET A 128 -9.60 -2.26 -7.27
C MET A 128 -8.97 -2.63 -5.92
N ALA A 129 -9.76 -2.72 -4.85
CA ALA A 129 -9.28 -3.08 -3.52
C ALA A 129 -8.69 -4.49 -3.47
N GLU A 130 -9.32 -5.48 -4.13
CA GLU A 130 -8.80 -6.84 -4.22
C GLU A 130 -7.52 -6.92 -5.08
N LEU A 131 -7.45 -6.15 -6.17
CA LEU A 131 -6.22 -6.03 -6.96
C LEU A 131 -5.08 -5.45 -6.11
N ALA A 132 -5.32 -4.34 -5.42
CA ALA A 132 -4.35 -3.73 -4.52
C ALA A 132 -3.90 -4.70 -3.42
N LYS A 133 -4.84 -5.38 -2.76
CA LYS A 133 -4.53 -6.37 -1.72
C LYS A 133 -3.64 -7.50 -2.24
N THR A 134 -3.96 -8.05 -3.42
CA THR A 134 -3.16 -9.14 -4.00
C THR A 134 -1.78 -8.66 -4.45
N MET A 135 -1.68 -7.46 -5.01
CA MET A 135 -0.40 -6.83 -5.38
C MET A 135 0.47 -6.58 -4.14
N LEU A 136 -0.10 -6.06 -3.04
CA LEU A 136 0.59 -5.84 -1.78
C LEU A 136 1.15 -7.15 -1.20
N SER A 137 0.30 -8.19 -1.14
CA SER A 137 0.72 -9.50 -0.64
C SER A 137 1.85 -10.10 -1.47
N ASP A 138 1.76 -9.97 -2.79
CA ASP A 138 2.78 -10.47 -3.69
C ASP A 138 4.11 -9.70 -3.59
N ILE A 139 4.07 -8.38 -3.39
CA ILE A 139 5.30 -7.61 -3.26
C ILE A 139 5.98 -7.84 -1.90
N MET A 140 5.21 -8.03 -0.83
CA MET A 140 5.75 -8.38 0.47
C MET A 140 6.42 -9.76 0.46
N ALA A 141 5.83 -10.73 -0.25
CA ALA A 141 6.46 -12.02 -0.51
C ALA A 141 7.73 -11.89 -1.37
N ALA A 142 7.69 -11.08 -2.44
CA ALA A 142 8.86 -10.83 -3.29
C ALA A 142 10.01 -10.20 -2.49
N PHE A 143 9.71 -9.27 -1.58
CA PHE A 143 10.69 -8.68 -0.68
C PHE A 143 11.31 -9.70 0.28
N ALA A 144 10.49 -10.58 0.86
CA ALA A 144 10.96 -11.62 1.77
C ALA A 144 11.90 -12.60 1.06
N ASP A 145 11.56 -13.01 -0.16
CA ASP A 145 12.28 -14.03 -0.94
C ASP A 145 13.40 -13.45 -1.83
N GLY A 146 13.50 -12.12 -1.97
CA GLY A 146 14.41 -11.46 -2.90
C GLY A 146 14.04 -11.67 -4.38
N ASP A 147 12.76 -11.92 -4.68
CA ASP A 147 12.29 -12.25 -6.03
C ASP A 147 12.00 -11.00 -6.87
N VAL A 148 13.02 -10.56 -7.62
CA VAL A 148 12.89 -9.42 -8.55
C VAL A 148 11.87 -9.66 -9.66
N GLN A 149 11.72 -10.90 -10.13
CA GLN A 149 10.78 -11.18 -11.23
C GLN A 149 9.34 -11.03 -10.74
N LYS A 150 9.06 -11.49 -9.52
CA LYS A 150 7.77 -11.27 -8.87
C LYS A 150 7.50 -9.78 -8.65
N ALA A 151 8.50 -8.99 -8.22
CA ALA A 151 8.37 -7.55 -8.09
C ALA A 151 8.01 -6.85 -9.42
N ILE A 152 8.71 -7.19 -10.52
CA ILE A 152 8.39 -6.66 -11.86
C ILE A 152 6.98 -7.05 -12.31
N ALA A 153 6.56 -8.29 -12.02
CA ALA A 153 5.21 -8.75 -12.33
C ALA A 153 4.13 -8.03 -11.49
N VAL A 154 4.42 -7.61 -10.26
CA VAL A 154 3.52 -6.74 -9.47
C VAL A 154 3.44 -5.36 -10.11
N TRP A 155 4.59 -4.79 -10.46
CA TRP A 155 4.68 -3.46 -11.06
C TRP A 155 3.82 -3.33 -12.33
N HIS A 156 3.80 -4.34 -13.22
CA HIS A 156 2.94 -4.34 -14.41
C HIS A 156 1.44 -4.52 -14.14
N ARG A 157 1.04 -5.02 -12.96
CA ARG A 157 -0.37 -5.25 -12.64
C ARG A 157 -1.12 -3.97 -12.31
N ASP A 158 -0.40 -2.90 -11.98
CA ASP A 158 -0.94 -1.57 -11.71
C ASP A 158 -1.77 -1.00 -12.86
N ASP A 159 -1.39 -1.32 -14.11
CA ASP A 159 -2.16 -0.95 -15.32
C ASP A 159 -3.63 -1.41 -15.25
N ARG A 160 -3.93 -2.48 -14.48
CA ARG A 160 -5.30 -2.95 -14.28
C ARG A 160 -6.07 -2.06 -13.30
N ILE A 161 -5.43 -1.55 -12.25
CA ILE A 161 -6.02 -0.59 -11.32
C ILE A 161 -6.30 0.72 -12.07
N ASP A 162 -5.33 1.21 -12.84
CA ASP A 162 -5.46 2.41 -13.70
C ASP A 162 -6.66 2.31 -14.64
N SER A 163 -6.83 1.17 -15.31
CA SER A 163 -7.93 0.93 -16.23
C SER A 163 -9.29 0.97 -15.51
N VAL A 164 -9.42 0.27 -14.38
CA VAL A 164 -10.69 0.22 -13.62
C VAL A 164 -11.01 1.61 -13.05
N TYR A 165 -10.01 2.35 -12.57
CA TYR A 165 -10.14 3.72 -12.11
C TYR A 165 -10.69 4.65 -13.20
N ALA A 166 -10.10 4.59 -14.41
CA ALA A 166 -10.50 5.45 -15.52
C ALA A 166 -11.95 5.19 -15.95
N ASP A 167 -12.35 3.92 -16.05
CA ASP A 167 -13.71 3.51 -16.40
C ASP A 167 -14.71 3.96 -15.33
N LEU A 168 -14.41 3.70 -14.05
CA LEU A 168 -15.25 4.10 -12.92
C LEU A 168 -15.41 5.62 -12.82
N LEU A 169 -14.33 6.38 -13.03
CA LEU A 169 -14.37 7.83 -13.01
C LEU A 169 -15.29 8.40 -14.10
N SER A 170 -15.26 7.81 -15.30
CA SER A 170 -16.15 8.18 -16.39
C SER A 170 -17.62 7.86 -16.08
N ASP A 171 -17.90 6.69 -15.51
CA ASP A 171 -19.24 6.28 -15.09
C ASP A 171 -19.81 7.22 -14.01
N LEU A 172 -19.04 7.47 -12.94
CA LEU A 172 -19.44 8.34 -11.83
C LEU A 172 -19.73 9.78 -12.30
N ARG A 173 -18.92 10.32 -13.21
CA ARG A 173 -19.18 11.65 -13.79
C ARG A 173 -20.49 11.68 -14.59
N THR A 174 -20.78 10.62 -15.33
CA THR A 174 -22.01 10.51 -16.11
C THR A 174 -23.22 10.45 -15.18
N ARG A 175 -23.19 9.58 -14.16
CA ARG A 175 -24.25 9.47 -13.15
C ARG A 175 -24.50 10.79 -12.42
N MET A 176 -23.44 11.43 -11.94
CA MET A 176 -23.52 12.73 -11.27
C MET A 176 -24.12 13.84 -12.15
N SER A 177 -23.91 13.78 -13.47
CA SER A 177 -24.53 14.74 -14.40
C SER A 177 -26.03 14.50 -14.64
N GLN A 178 -26.48 13.25 -14.46
CA GLN A 178 -27.88 12.84 -14.64
C GLN A 178 -28.69 12.95 -13.35
N ASP A 179 -28.02 12.87 -12.21
CA ASP A 179 -28.59 12.89 -10.86
C ASP A 179 -27.77 13.82 -9.96
N SER A 180 -28.16 15.09 -9.94
CA SER A 180 -27.49 16.12 -9.14
C SER A 180 -27.91 16.11 -7.66
N GLU A 181 -28.94 15.34 -7.28
CA GLU A 181 -29.40 15.30 -5.89
C GLU A 181 -28.39 14.54 -5.00
N HIS A 182 -27.69 13.55 -5.57
CA HIS A 182 -26.72 12.72 -4.84
C HIS A 182 -25.24 13.07 -5.14
N ILE A 183 -24.95 14.35 -5.44
CA ILE A 183 -23.57 14.83 -5.72
C ILE A 183 -22.58 14.42 -4.64
N GLN A 184 -22.98 14.43 -3.36
CA GLN A 184 -22.12 14.05 -2.25
C GLN A 184 -21.64 12.59 -2.37
N SER A 185 -22.55 11.64 -2.63
CA SER A 185 -22.19 10.23 -2.78
C SER A 185 -21.29 9.97 -3.99
N TYR A 186 -21.59 10.57 -5.14
CA TYR A 186 -20.72 10.44 -6.32
C TYR A 186 -19.33 11.04 -6.09
N THR A 187 -19.26 12.18 -5.40
CA THR A 187 -17.98 12.83 -5.06
C THR A 187 -17.17 11.97 -4.09
N GLY A 188 -17.81 11.42 -3.05
CA GLY A 188 -17.18 10.47 -2.12
C GLY A 188 -16.62 9.25 -2.84
N LEU A 189 -17.37 8.66 -3.77
CA LEU A 189 -16.89 7.53 -4.57
C LEU A 189 -15.73 7.89 -5.51
N ILE A 190 -15.69 9.11 -6.06
CA ILE A 190 -14.54 9.59 -6.84
C ILE A 190 -13.29 9.65 -5.96
N PHE A 191 -13.41 10.17 -4.73
CA PHE A 191 -12.29 10.20 -3.79
C PHE A 191 -11.84 8.80 -3.38
N VAL A 192 -12.77 7.89 -3.13
CA VAL A 192 -12.46 6.47 -2.84
C VAL A 192 -11.72 5.82 -4.01
N ALA A 193 -12.23 5.97 -5.24
CA ALA A 193 -11.59 5.43 -6.43
C ALA A 193 -10.17 5.96 -6.60
N ARG A 194 -9.95 7.26 -6.33
CA ARG A 194 -8.61 7.87 -6.33
C ARG A 194 -7.71 7.27 -5.26
N CYS A 195 -8.22 7.01 -4.05
CA CYS A 195 -7.44 6.37 -3.00
C CYS A 195 -6.99 4.96 -3.42
N CYS A 196 -7.87 4.17 -4.06
CA CYS A 196 -7.49 2.86 -4.59
C CYS A 196 -6.39 2.93 -5.66
N GLU A 197 -6.45 3.91 -6.57
CA GLU A 197 -5.37 4.15 -7.54
C GLU A 197 -4.05 4.54 -6.85
N ARG A 198 -4.10 5.44 -5.86
CA ARG A 198 -2.90 5.79 -5.07
C ARG A 198 -2.30 4.61 -4.32
N ILE A 199 -3.12 3.70 -3.82
CA ILE A 199 -2.62 2.46 -3.22
C ILE A 199 -1.83 1.65 -4.27
N GLY A 200 -2.35 1.54 -5.50
CA GLY A 200 -1.64 0.95 -6.64
C GLY A 200 -0.26 1.59 -6.88
N ASP A 201 -0.23 2.93 -7.01
CA ASP A 201 1.01 3.72 -7.17
C ASP A 201 2.04 3.34 -6.10
N HIS A 202 1.65 3.37 -4.82
CA HIS A 202 2.56 3.09 -3.71
C HIS A 202 3.04 1.62 -3.70
N ILE A 203 2.23 0.67 -4.17
CA ILE A 203 2.67 -0.71 -4.36
C ILE A 203 3.70 -0.83 -5.49
N THR A 204 3.60 -0.01 -6.56
CA THR A 204 4.65 0.04 -7.58
C THR A 204 5.97 0.59 -7.02
N ASN A 205 5.93 1.58 -6.13
CA ASN A 205 7.12 2.06 -5.43
C ASN A 205 7.75 0.96 -4.56
N LEU A 206 6.94 0.12 -3.89
CA LEU A 206 7.45 -1.06 -3.18
C LEU A 206 8.17 -2.01 -4.15
N ALA A 207 7.62 -2.22 -5.35
CA ALA A 207 8.25 -3.04 -6.38
C ALA A 207 9.60 -2.49 -6.87
N GLU A 208 9.70 -1.18 -7.04
CA GLU A 208 10.95 -0.51 -7.39
C GLU A 208 12.00 -0.63 -6.27
N ASN A 209 11.58 -0.57 -5.01
CA ASN A 209 12.49 -0.79 -3.87
C ASN A 209 13.04 -2.23 -3.84
N VAL A 210 12.21 -3.25 -4.09
CA VAL A 210 12.69 -4.64 -4.20
C VAL A 210 13.65 -4.79 -5.39
N HIS A 211 13.31 -4.21 -6.54
CA HIS A 211 14.20 -4.21 -7.71
C HIS A 211 15.55 -3.56 -7.42
N TYR A 212 15.56 -2.44 -6.69
CA TYR A 212 16.75 -1.70 -6.33
C TYR A 212 17.72 -2.51 -5.46
N ILE A 213 17.22 -3.30 -4.50
CA ILE A 213 18.05 -4.17 -3.65
C ILE A 213 18.94 -5.08 -4.52
N GLU A 214 18.34 -5.71 -5.53
CA GLU A 214 18.97 -6.75 -6.33
C GLU A 214 19.72 -6.21 -7.55
N ARG A 215 19.20 -5.18 -8.22
CA ARG A 215 19.75 -4.66 -9.48
C ARG A 215 20.56 -3.37 -9.33
N ALA A 216 20.53 -2.73 -8.17
CA ALA A 216 21.16 -1.43 -7.92
C ALA A 216 20.71 -0.33 -8.91
N LYS A 217 19.51 -0.47 -9.48
CA LYS A 217 18.84 0.52 -10.33
C LYS A 217 17.53 0.92 -9.66
N THR A 218 17.21 2.20 -9.70
CA THR A 218 16.06 2.76 -8.98
C THR A 218 14.76 2.73 -9.77
N TYR A 219 14.79 2.32 -11.05
CA TYR A 219 13.61 2.28 -11.91
C TYR A 219 13.53 0.94 -12.64
N ILE A 220 12.31 0.47 -12.85
CA ILE A 220 12.00 -0.66 -13.72
C ILE A 220 11.73 -0.09 -15.11
N ASP A 221 12.46 -0.58 -16.13
CA ASP A 221 12.25 -0.15 -17.52
C ASP A 221 10.82 -0.48 -17.97
N GLY A 222 9.92 0.51 -18.09
CA GLY A 222 8.53 0.26 -18.51
C GLY A 222 7.53 1.42 -18.41
N LYS A 223 7.68 2.36 -17.47
CA LYS A 223 6.89 3.61 -17.39
C LYS A 223 7.90 4.73 -17.11
N VAL A 224 7.91 5.76 -17.93
CA VAL A 224 8.63 7.00 -17.60
C VAL A 224 7.88 7.60 -16.40
N PRO A 225 8.56 7.95 -15.28
CA PRO A 225 7.88 8.60 -14.18
C PRO A 225 7.26 9.90 -14.72
N LEU A 226 5.94 10.03 -14.58
CA LEU A 226 5.27 11.31 -14.84
C LEU A 226 5.82 12.31 -13.83
N SER A 227 6.64 13.22 -14.34
CA SER A 227 7.16 14.40 -13.66
C SER A 227 6.05 15.29 -13.11
#